data_AF-Q7TV56-F1
#
_entry.id   AF-Q7TV56-F1
#
_cell.length_a   1.000
_cell.length_b   1.000
_cell.length_c   1.000
_cell.angle_alpha   90.00
_cell.angle_beta   90.00
_cell.angle_gamma   90.00
#
_symmetry.space_group_name_H-M   'P 1'
#
loop_
_entity.id
_entity.type
_entity.pdbx_description
1 polymer ?
#
loop_
_entity_poly.entity_id
_entity_poly.type
_entity_poly.pdbx_seq_one_letter_code
_entity_poly.pdbx_strand_id
1 'polypeptide(L)'
;MVNQRSFFAGHPSYFRQEIMPVLRIFEGKRKLILQKILKIIFLIALLIIAVVILLAFQLISQIAAFILLPVVAVVFGIVYRQLTKQYKMQFKLQIITAIVNFFDSTLQYDPHGRVSKSQFVQSGLFNTSPDRYRGEDRVFGTLGKTRIEFSEVHAEYQSQSTDSDGATHTSWHTIFKGLFFVADFNKQIKGTTVVLPDVAERLFGGVGKFFQNIQKIGRHPELITLEDPVFEKYFVVYGDDQNEARYILTPNLMERIVSFRQRTGQKLRLSFCGENVYVAIPSDHDMFEARVFRTLWSKTLIKSYVDDMAMAIGVVEELNLNRRVWTKP
;
A
#
# COMPACT_ATOMS: atom_id res chain seq x y z
N MET A 1 -18.17 -0.71 17.59
CA MET A 1 -17.05 -1.45 18.22
C MET A 1 -16.84 -2.76 17.47
N VAL A 2 -15.96 -2.80 16.46
CA VAL A 2 -15.32 -4.06 16.06
C VAL A 2 -14.08 -4.18 16.93
N ASN A 3 -14.17 -5.05 17.92
CA ASN A 3 -13.14 -5.29 18.91
C ASN A 3 -11.89 -5.83 18.17
N GLN A 4 -10.75 -5.13 18.21
CA GLN A 4 -9.51 -5.62 17.61
C GLN A 4 -8.97 -6.90 18.28
N ARG A 5 -9.54 -7.30 19.44
CA ARG A 5 -9.33 -8.63 20.03
C ARG A 5 -10.30 -9.71 19.50
N SER A 6 -11.29 -9.37 18.67
CA SER A 6 -12.35 -10.31 18.25
C SER A 6 -12.28 -10.84 16.83
N PHE A 7 -11.42 -10.35 15.94
CA PHE A 7 -11.43 -10.85 14.55
C PHE A 7 -11.04 -12.35 14.49
N PHE A 8 -10.03 -12.75 15.27
CA PHE A 8 -9.74 -14.18 15.50
C PHE A 8 -10.72 -14.88 16.45
N ALA A 9 -11.50 -14.13 17.24
CA ALA A 9 -12.46 -14.70 18.19
C ALA A 9 -13.79 -15.06 17.52
N GLY A 10 -14.16 -14.39 16.42
CA GLY A 10 -15.40 -14.65 15.68
C GLY A 10 -15.33 -15.88 14.76
N HIS A 11 -14.14 -16.24 14.27
CA HIS A 11 -13.96 -17.38 13.36
C HIS A 11 -12.69 -18.21 13.66
N PRO A 12 -12.49 -18.72 14.89
CA PRO A 12 -11.30 -19.51 15.24
C PRO A 12 -11.23 -20.85 14.48
N SER A 13 -12.37 -21.32 13.97
CA SER A 13 -12.52 -22.55 13.20
C SER A 13 -11.96 -22.39 11.78
N TYR A 14 -12.39 -21.37 11.03
CA TYR A 14 -11.92 -21.13 9.66
C TYR A 14 -10.40 -20.93 9.61
N PHE A 15 -9.86 -20.09 10.52
CA PHE A 15 -8.41 -19.89 10.59
C PHE A 15 -7.66 -21.21 10.85
N ARG A 16 -8.21 -22.08 11.70
CA ARG A 16 -7.62 -23.39 11.99
C ARG A 16 -7.80 -24.42 10.88
N GLN A 17 -8.88 -24.34 10.12
CA GLN A 17 -9.26 -25.33 9.12
C GLN A 17 -8.68 -25.00 7.73
N GLU A 18 -8.67 -23.73 7.33
CA GLU A 18 -8.28 -23.30 5.98
C GLU A 18 -6.88 -22.68 5.95
N ILE A 19 -6.57 -21.78 6.88
CA ILE A 19 -5.32 -21.02 6.83
C ILE A 19 -4.16 -21.81 7.45
N MET A 20 -4.37 -22.44 8.62
CA MET A 20 -3.33 -23.17 9.35
C MET A 20 -2.70 -24.34 8.57
N PRO A 21 -3.45 -25.19 7.83
CA PRO A 21 -2.83 -26.26 7.05
C PRO A 21 -1.94 -25.72 5.93
N VAL A 22 -2.38 -24.67 5.24
CA VAL A 22 -1.60 -24.03 4.18
C VAL A 22 -0.33 -23.39 4.77
N LEU A 23 -0.44 -22.72 5.93
CA LEU A 23 0.73 -22.19 6.64
C LEU A 23 1.75 -23.28 7.02
N ARG A 24 1.32 -24.47 7.44
CA ARG A 24 2.22 -25.61 7.74
C ARG A 24 3.03 -26.01 6.51
N ILE A 25 2.38 -26.10 5.36
CA ILE A 25 3.03 -26.46 4.09
C ILE A 25 4.07 -25.39 3.71
N PHE A 26 3.72 -24.10 3.79
CA PHE A 26 4.64 -23.02 3.46
C PHE A 26 5.78 -22.88 4.46
N GLU A 27 5.59 -23.19 5.74
CA GLU A 27 6.69 -23.21 6.70
C GLU A 27 7.70 -24.31 6.37
N GLY A 28 7.23 -25.49 5.96
CA GLY A 28 8.09 -26.58 5.47
C GLY A 28 8.93 -26.12 4.27
N LYS A 29 8.28 -25.54 3.26
CA LYS A 29 8.97 -24.96 2.08
C LYS A 29 9.98 -23.87 2.47
N ARG A 30 9.60 -22.98 3.41
CA ARG A 30 10.47 -21.91 3.94
C ARG A 30 11.74 -22.49 4.55
N LYS A 31 11.62 -23.53 5.39
CA LYS A 31 12.77 -24.19 6.04
C LYS A 31 13.72 -24.80 5.02
N LEU A 32 13.22 -25.44 3.96
CA LEU A 32 14.05 -25.98 2.89
C LEU A 32 14.83 -24.88 2.15
N ILE A 33 14.18 -23.76 1.85
CA ILE A 33 14.83 -22.61 1.20
C ILE A 33 15.87 -21.99 2.13
N LEU A 34 15.55 -21.84 3.41
CA LEU A 34 16.47 -21.33 4.42
C LEU A 34 17.71 -22.23 4.54
N GLN A 35 17.54 -23.56 4.56
CA GLN A 35 18.67 -24.50 4.57
C GLN A 35 19.56 -24.35 3.33
N LYS A 36 18.97 -24.19 2.14
CA LYS A 36 19.75 -23.94 0.91
C LYS A 36 20.54 -22.63 1.02
N ILE A 37 19.90 -21.56 1.49
CA ILE A 37 20.54 -20.26 1.67
C ILE A 37 21.67 -20.35 2.71
N LEU A 38 21.45 -20.99 3.85
CA LEU A 38 22.48 -21.16 4.89
C LEU A 38 23.67 -21.98 4.40
N LYS A 39 23.45 -23.01 3.58
CA LYS A 39 24.54 -23.76 2.93
C LYS A 39 25.37 -22.87 2.00
N ILE A 40 24.72 -22.02 1.20
CA ILE A 40 25.41 -21.07 0.31
C ILE A 40 26.20 -20.04 1.13
N ILE A 41 25.60 -19.48 2.20
CA ILE A 41 26.29 -18.53 3.09
C ILE A 41 27.52 -19.19 3.73
N PHE A 42 27.40 -20.45 4.16
CA PHE A 42 28.52 -21.21 4.71
C PHE A 42 29.65 -21.39 3.68
N LEU A 43 29.32 -21.74 2.43
CA LEU A 43 30.32 -21.84 1.35
C LEU A 43 30.98 -20.50 1.03
N ILE A 44 30.22 -19.39 1.04
CA ILE A 44 30.76 -18.04 0.86
C ILE A 44 31.70 -17.68 2.02
N ALA A 45 31.36 -18.03 3.26
CA ALA A 45 32.23 -17.79 4.41
C ALA A 45 33.55 -18.56 4.29
N LEU A 46 33.51 -19.82 3.87
CA LEU A 46 34.74 -20.60 3.59
C LEU A 46 35.57 -19.99 2.47
N LEU A 47 34.93 -19.51 1.39
CA LEU A 47 35.61 -18.82 0.30
C LEU A 47 36.31 -17.54 0.79
N ILE A 48 35.64 -16.74 1.63
CA ILE A 48 36.22 -15.52 2.20
C ILE A 48 37.43 -15.86 3.07
N ILE A 49 37.34 -16.88 3.93
CA ILE A 49 38.47 -17.34 4.75
C ILE A 49 39.65 -17.77 3.86
N ALA A 50 39.39 -18.52 2.79
CA ALA A 50 40.43 -18.94 1.84
C ALA A 50 41.10 -17.73 1.17
N VAL A 51 40.33 -16.73 0.73
CA VAL A 51 40.85 -15.49 0.14
C VAL A 51 41.73 -14.73 1.14
N VAL A 52 41.33 -14.65 2.41
CA VAL A 52 42.12 -14.00 3.47
C VAL A 52 43.45 -14.73 3.68
N ILE A 53 43.44 -16.07 3.72
CA ILE A 53 44.66 -16.87 3.86
C ILE A 53 45.58 -16.65 2.65
N LEU A 54 45.05 -16.70 1.42
CA LEU A 54 45.85 -16.49 0.20
C LEU A 54 46.49 -15.09 0.16
N LEU A 55 45.78 -14.06 0.64
CA LEU A 55 46.34 -12.71 0.78
C LEU A 55 47.47 -12.66 1.82
N ALA A 56 47.30 -13.33 2.96
CA ALA A 56 48.31 -13.36 4.03
C ALA A 56 49.63 -14.00 3.57
N PHE A 57 49.56 -15.02 2.71
CA PHE A 57 50.72 -15.67 2.10
C PHE A 57 51.20 -15.01 0.79
N GLN A 58 50.65 -13.85 0.41
CA GLN A 58 50.97 -13.13 -0.83
C GLN A 58 50.81 -13.96 -2.11
N LEU A 59 49.92 -14.97 -2.09
CA LEU A 59 49.66 -15.86 -3.23
C LEU A 59 48.69 -15.26 -4.26
N ILE A 60 47.94 -14.21 -3.88
CA ILE A 60 47.06 -13.44 -4.76
C ILE A 60 47.24 -11.94 -4.53
N SER A 61 46.96 -11.13 -5.55
CA SER A 61 47.02 -9.66 -5.43
C SER A 61 45.79 -9.09 -4.71
N GLN A 62 45.97 -7.93 -4.06
CA GLN A 62 44.86 -7.21 -3.41
C GLN A 62 43.77 -6.80 -4.41
N ILE A 63 44.16 -6.45 -5.64
CA ILE A 63 43.25 -6.10 -6.74
C ILE A 63 42.34 -7.28 -7.09
N ALA A 64 42.88 -8.50 -7.15
CA ALA A 64 42.10 -9.70 -7.44
C ALA A 64 41.03 -9.97 -6.37
N ALA A 65 41.39 -9.82 -5.08
CA ALA A 65 40.43 -9.97 -3.98
C ALA A 65 39.34 -8.88 -4.00
N PHE A 66 39.71 -7.64 -4.31
CA PHE A 66 38.78 -6.51 -4.43
C PHE A 66 37.74 -6.72 -5.54
N ILE A 67 38.10 -7.40 -6.64
CA ILE A 67 37.17 -7.75 -7.72
C ILE A 67 36.31 -8.97 -7.35
N LEU A 68 36.89 -9.97 -6.69
CA LEU A 68 36.21 -11.23 -6.36
C LEU A 68 35.01 -11.04 -5.40
N LEU A 69 35.16 -10.22 -4.35
CA LEU A 69 34.13 -10.05 -3.33
C LEU A 69 32.81 -9.46 -3.87
N PRO A 70 32.81 -8.36 -4.66
CA PRO A 70 31.61 -7.87 -5.33
C PRO A 70 30.97 -8.90 -6.26
N VAL A 71 31.77 -9.67 -7.01
CA VAL A 71 31.26 -10.72 -7.91
C VAL A 71 30.53 -11.79 -7.12
N VAL A 72 31.10 -12.28 -6.01
CA VAL A 72 30.45 -13.25 -5.12
C VAL A 72 29.16 -12.69 -4.55
N ALA A 73 29.14 -11.42 -4.13
CA ALA A 73 27.94 -10.76 -3.62
C ALA A 73 26.83 -10.64 -4.68
N VAL A 74 27.17 -10.28 -5.92
CA VAL A 74 26.23 -10.21 -7.05
C VAL A 74 25.67 -11.60 -7.38
N VAL A 75 26.52 -12.61 -7.48
CA VAL A 75 26.10 -14.00 -7.74
C VAL A 75 25.19 -14.50 -6.62
N PHE A 76 25.54 -14.24 -5.36
CA PHE A 76 24.68 -14.56 -4.22
C PHE A 76 23.32 -13.88 -4.32
N GLY A 77 23.28 -12.58 -4.68
CA GLY A 77 22.04 -11.84 -4.88
C GLY A 77 21.14 -12.46 -5.97
N ILE A 78 21.73 -12.87 -7.10
CA ILE A 78 21.00 -13.55 -8.19
C ILE A 78 20.43 -14.89 -7.73
N VAL A 79 21.26 -15.73 -7.09
CA VAL A 79 20.84 -17.05 -6.59
C VAL A 79 19.77 -16.92 -5.51
N TYR A 80 19.96 -16.01 -4.56
CA TYR A 80 18.97 -15.72 -3.52
C TYR A 80 17.63 -15.28 -4.13
N ARG A 81 17.64 -14.38 -5.12
CA ARG A 81 16.44 -13.94 -5.81
C ARG A 81 15.74 -15.11 -6.51
N GLN A 82 16.47 -15.97 -7.21
CA GLN A 82 15.89 -17.13 -7.89
C GLN A 82 15.28 -18.14 -6.91
N LEU A 83 15.98 -18.45 -5.81
CA LEU A 83 15.51 -19.40 -4.80
C LEU A 83 14.25 -18.92 -4.07
N THR A 84 14.12 -17.61 -3.86
CA THR A 84 13.02 -17.04 -3.08
C THR A 84 11.81 -16.61 -3.92
N LYS A 85 12.01 -16.28 -5.20
CA LYS A 85 10.94 -15.79 -6.10
C LYS A 85 9.73 -16.72 -6.17
N GLN A 86 9.94 -18.01 -6.44
CA GLN A 86 8.83 -18.97 -6.56
C GLN A 86 8.09 -19.17 -5.26
N TYR A 87 8.81 -19.21 -4.13
CA TYR A 87 8.21 -19.34 -2.81
C TYR A 87 7.35 -18.15 -2.45
N LYS A 88 7.88 -16.93 -2.64
CA LYS A 88 7.13 -15.69 -2.39
C LYS A 88 5.85 -15.64 -3.24
N MET A 89 5.94 -16.01 -4.52
CA MET A 89 4.80 -16.03 -5.43
C MET A 89 3.73 -17.04 -4.98
N GLN A 90 4.13 -18.29 -4.71
CA GLN A 90 3.20 -19.31 -4.22
C GLN A 90 2.58 -18.92 -2.87
N PHE A 91 3.37 -18.26 -2.01
CA PHE A 91 2.87 -17.78 -0.72
C PHE A 91 1.76 -16.74 -0.93
N LYS A 92 2.00 -15.73 -1.78
CA LYS A 92 0.99 -14.73 -2.15
C LYS A 92 -0.27 -15.43 -2.69
N LEU A 93 -0.13 -16.28 -3.71
CA LEU A 93 -1.26 -16.97 -4.36
C LEU A 93 -2.08 -17.92 -3.48
N GLN A 94 -1.51 -18.47 -2.41
CA GLN A 94 -2.23 -19.44 -1.57
C GLN A 94 -2.64 -18.83 -0.23
N ILE A 95 -1.73 -18.16 0.47
CA ILE A 95 -2.01 -17.60 1.79
C ILE A 95 -2.82 -16.32 1.68
N ILE A 96 -2.44 -15.40 0.80
CA ILE A 96 -3.15 -14.11 0.69
C ILE A 96 -4.52 -14.33 0.08
N THR A 97 -4.64 -15.17 -0.96
CA THR A 97 -5.95 -15.58 -1.49
C THR A 97 -6.83 -16.23 -0.42
N ALA A 98 -6.29 -17.10 0.42
CA ALA A 98 -7.07 -17.68 1.53
C ALA A 98 -7.50 -16.64 2.57
N ILE A 99 -6.66 -15.65 2.86
CA ILE A 99 -7.02 -14.52 3.72
C ILE A 99 -8.09 -13.66 3.05
N VAL A 100 -7.98 -13.33 1.77
CA VAL A 100 -8.99 -12.55 1.04
C VAL A 100 -10.35 -13.27 1.07
N ASN A 101 -10.36 -14.57 0.75
CA ASN A 101 -11.58 -15.38 0.75
C ASN A 101 -12.16 -15.60 2.15
N PHE A 102 -11.33 -15.52 3.20
CA PHE A 102 -11.79 -15.54 4.59
C PHE A 102 -12.63 -14.31 4.92
N PHE A 103 -12.24 -13.14 4.41
CA PHE A 103 -12.98 -11.91 4.63
C PHE A 103 -14.27 -11.89 3.80
N ASP A 104 -14.19 -12.21 2.51
CA ASP A 104 -15.35 -12.37 1.64
C ASP A 104 -14.98 -13.20 0.40
N SER A 105 -15.77 -14.24 0.10
CA SER A 105 -15.51 -15.18 -1.00
C SER A 105 -15.76 -14.61 -2.40
N THR A 106 -16.39 -13.44 -2.51
CA THR A 106 -16.60 -12.72 -3.78
C THR A 106 -15.39 -11.88 -4.19
N LEU A 107 -14.44 -11.67 -3.28
CA LEU A 107 -13.22 -10.95 -3.55
C LEU A 107 -12.20 -11.85 -4.23
N GLN A 108 -11.45 -11.26 -5.15
CA GLN A 108 -10.39 -11.91 -5.90
C GLN A 108 -9.07 -11.21 -5.60
N TYR A 109 -7.97 -11.96 -5.69
CA TYR A 109 -6.63 -11.46 -5.43
C TYR A 109 -5.72 -11.73 -6.63
N ASP A 110 -5.02 -10.69 -7.05
CA ASP A 110 -4.02 -10.70 -8.11
C ASP A 110 -2.71 -10.10 -7.57
N PRO A 111 -1.67 -10.92 -7.33
CA PRO A 111 -0.41 -10.47 -6.75
C PRO A 111 0.39 -9.52 -7.67
N HIS A 112 0.08 -9.49 -8.96
CA HIS A 112 0.76 -8.61 -9.94
C HIS A 112 -0.10 -7.42 -10.38
N GLY A 113 -1.40 -7.51 -10.12
CA GLY A 113 -2.37 -6.48 -10.39
C GLY A 113 -2.16 -5.25 -9.51
N ARG A 114 -2.74 -4.14 -9.96
CA ARG A 114 -2.83 -2.90 -9.20
C ARG A 114 -4.02 -2.10 -9.69
N VAL A 115 -4.53 -1.18 -8.87
CA VAL A 115 -5.43 -0.12 -9.35
C VAL A 115 -4.75 0.64 -10.49
N SER A 116 -5.49 0.98 -11.53
CA SER A 116 -4.90 1.58 -12.73
C SER A 116 -4.35 2.99 -12.48
N LYS A 117 -3.29 3.35 -13.23
CA LYS A 117 -2.76 4.73 -13.26
C LYS A 117 -3.86 5.75 -13.61
N SER A 118 -4.79 5.38 -14.50
CA SER A 118 -5.93 6.20 -14.89
C SER A 118 -6.87 6.48 -13.71
N GLN A 119 -7.26 5.47 -12.93
CA GLN A 119 -8.07 5.66 -11.72
C GLN A 119 -7.33 6.53 -10.68
N PHE A 120 -6.02 6.33 -10.52
CA PHE A 120 -5.19 7.16 -9.64
C PHE A 120 -5.21 8.64 -10.05
N VAL A 121 -5.02 8.95 -11.33
CA VAL A 121 -5.07 10.33 -11.85
C VAL A 121 -6.49 10.90 -11.77
N GLN A 122 -7.49 10.10 -12.15
CA GLN A 122 -8.90 10.48 -12.10
C GLN A 122 -9.35 10.84 -10.68
N SER A 123 -8.80 10.18 -9.67
CA SER A 123 -9.14 10.45 -8.26
C SER A 123 -8.93 11.91 -7.87
N GLY A 124 -7.99 12.63 -8.50
CA GLY A 124 -7.69 14.01 -8.13
C GLY A 124 -7.15 14.18 -6.70
N LEU A 125 -6.76 13.08 -6.03
CA LEU A 125 -6.13 13.09 -4.70
C LEU A 125 -4.72 13.70 -4.69
N PHE A 126 -4.11 13.84 -5.86
CA PHE A 126 -2.73 14.28 -6.05
C PHE A 126 -2.65 15.27 -7.22
N ASN A 127 -1.79 16.27 -7.08
CA ASN A 127 -1.65 17.36 -8.05
C ASN A 127 -0.43 17.19 -8.94
N THR A 128 0.04 15.96 -9.06
CA THR A 128 1.17 15.62 -9.91
C THR A 128 0.83 14.30 -10.56
N SER A 129 0.90 14.27 -11.88
CA SER A 129 0.77 13.02 -12.61
C SER A 129 2.07 12.22 -12.44
N PRO A 130 2.00 10.91 -12.16
CA PRO A 130 3.20 10.11 -12.02
C PRO A 130 3.87 9.87 -13.37
N ASP A 131 5.18 10.10 -13.45
CA ASP A 131 6.02 9.63 -14.56
C ASP A 131 6.24 8.12 -14.45
N ARG A 132 6.34 7.63 -13.21
CA ARG A 132 6.48 6.21 -12.89
C ARG A 132 5.38 5.77 -11.93
N TYR A 133 4.71 4.69 -12.30
CA TYR A 133 3.60 4.13 -11.53
C TYR A 133 3.82 2.63 -11.35
N ARG A 134 4.00 2.19 -10.12
CA ARG A 134 4.20 0.79 -9.71
C ARG A 134 3.14 0.40 -8.68
N GLY A 135 2.93 -0.88 -8.53
CA GLY A 135 1.96 -1.42 -7.58
C GLY A 135 1.84 -2.93 -7.74
N GLU A 136 1.33 -3.55 -6.70
CA GLU A 136 1.11 -4.98 -6.58
C GLU A 136 -0.02 -5.26 -5.59
N ASP A 137 -0.34 -6.54 -5.41
CA ASP A 137 -1.31 -7.01 -4.41
C ASP A 137 -2.72 -6.42 -4.60
N ARG A 138 -3.25 -6.53 -5.82
CA ARG A 138 -4.62 -6.09 -6.09
C ARG A 138 -5.65 -7.05 -5.53
N VAL A 139 -6.58 -6.50 -4.75
CA VAL A 139 -7.81 -7.17 -4.33
C VAL A 139 -9.00 -6.45 -4.97
N PHE A 140 -9.94 -7.19 -5.54
CA PHE A 140 -11.09 -6.61 -6.22
C PHE A 140 -12.31 -7.54 -6.18
N GLY A 141 -13.51 -6.98 -6.26
CA GLY A 141 -14.74 -7.76 -6.23
C GLY A 141 -15.93 -6.93 -5.77
N THR A 142 -16.99 -7.58 -5.28
CA THR A 142 -18.20 -6.89 -4.81
C THR A 142 -18.48 -7.22 -3.35
N LEU A 143 -18.16 -6.30 -2.44
CA LEU A 143 -18.47 -6.49 -1.03
C LEU A 143 -19.91 -6.04 -0.75
N GLY A 144 -20.82 -7.00 -0.56
CA GLY A 144 -22.25 -6.75 -0.39
C GLY A 144 -22.89 -6.20 -1.67
N LYS A 145 -23.08 -4.88 -1.74
CA LYS A 145 -23.58 -4.20 -2.96
C LYS A 145 -22.51 -3.39 -3.65
N THR A 146 -21.32 -3.21 -3.07
CA THR A 146 -20.33 -2.21 -3.50
C THR A 146 -19.19 -2.89 -4.26
N ARG A 147 -18.94 -2.51 -5.51
CA ARG A 147 -17.71 -2.93 -6.20
C ARG A 147 -16.53 -2.20 -5.59
N ILE A 148 -15.48 -2.95 -5.27
CA ILE A 148 -14.27 -2.45 -4.66
C ILE A 148 -13.05 -2.94 -5.44
N GLU A 149 -12.01 -2.14 -5.45
CA GLU A 149 -10.69 -2.48 -5.98
C GLU A 149 -9.64 -1.74 -5.15
N PHE A 150 -8.64 -2.44 -4.64
CA PHE A 150 -7.53 -1.81 -3.94
C PHE A 150 -6.22 -2.53 -4.17
N SER A 151 -5.12 -1.82 -4.06
CA SER A 151 -3.78 -2.38 -4.17
C SER A 151 -2.75 -1.49 -3.49
N GLU A 152 -1.55 -2.02 -3.28
CA GLU A 152 -0.41 -1.16 -2.98
C GLU A 152 -0.02 -0.38 -4.24
N VAL A 153 0.27 0.91 -4.08
CA VAL A 153 0.67 1.80 -5.17
C VAL A 153 1.88 2.61 -4.74
N HIS A 154 2.86 2.71 -5.64
CA HIS A 154 3.98 3.65 -5.55
C HIS A 154 4.01 4.51 -6.82
N ALA A 155 3.67 5.79 -6.64
CA ALA A 155 3.62 6.80 -7.69
C ALA A 155 4.76 7.80 -7.49
N GLU A 156 5.55 8.02 -8.53
CA GLU A 156 6.74 8.89 -8.51
C GLU A 156 6.74 9.84 -9.70
N TYR A 157 7.26 11.06 -9.51
CA TYR A 157 7.58 11.99 -10.58
C TYR A 157 9.08 12.27 -10.64
N GLN A 158 9.54 12.71 -11.81
CA GLN A 158 10.92 13.04 -12.09
C GLN A 158 11.08 14.57 -12.13
N SER A 159 12.15 15.08 -11.51
CA SER A 159 12.61 16.46 -11.71
C SER A 159 14.02 16.47 -12.28
N GLN A 160 14.31 17.42 -13.15
CA GLN A 160 15.65 17.67 -13.67
C GLN A 160 16.18 19.02 -13.18
N SER A 161 17.44 19.05 -12.77
CA SER A 161 18.15 20.28 -12.41
C SER A 161 19.49 20.31 -13.14
N THR A 162 19.83 21.45 -13.72
CA THR A 162 21.15 21.66 -14.35
C THR A 162 22.01 22.46 -13.39
N ASP A 163 23.23 22.00 -13.11
CA ASP A 163 24.17 22.76 -12.29
C ASP A 163 24.88 23.87 -13.09
N SER A 164 25.71 24.65 -12.40
CA SER A 164 26.49 25.74 -13.00
C SER A 164 27.47 25.25 -14.08
N ASP A 165 27.81 23.96 -14.07
CA ASP A 165 28.79 23.34 -14.95
C ASP A 165 28.12 22.66 -16.16
N GLY A 166 26.79 22.76 -16.26
CA GLY A 166 25.98 22.23 -17.36
C GLY A 166 25.60 20.75 -17.21
N ALA A 167 25.92 20.09 -16.09
CA ALA A 167 25.52 18.72 -15.87
C ALA A 167 24.05 18.64 -15.41
N THR A 168 23.28 17.76 -16.06
CA THR A 168 21.87 17.54 -15.74
C THR A 168 21.72 16.40 -14.74
N HIS A 169 21.12 16.70 -13.59
CA HIS A 169 20.82 15.73 -12.54
C HIS A 169 19.34 15.36 -12.56
N THR A 170 19.06 14.06 -12.60
CA THR A 170 17.70 13.52 -12.52
C THR A 170 17.42 13.07 -11.09
N SER A 171 16.33 13.57 -10.50
CA SER A 171 15.85 13.15 -9.18
C SER A 171 14.44 12.57 -9.28
N TRP A 172 14.20 11.49 -8.53
CA TRP A 172 12.88 10.86 -8.41
C TRP A 172 12.25 11.24 -7.07
N HIS A 173 10.98 11.63 -7.10
CA HIS A 173 10.24 12.11 -5.92
C HIS A 173 8.95 11.32 -5.78
N THR A 174 8.67 10.84 -4.57
CA THR A 174 7.44 10.08 -4.29
C THR A 174 6.25 11.03 -4.19
N ILE A 175 5.22 10.78 -5.01
CA ILE A 175 3.89 11.41 -4.92
C ILE A 175 3.08 10.71 -3.83
N PHE A 176 3.08 9.38 -3.89
CA PHE A 176 2.34 8.50 -2.98
C PHE A 176 3.01 7.13 -2.89
N LYS A 177 3.10 6.60 -1.68
CA LYS A 177 3.38 5.18 -1.41
C LYS A 177 2.39 4.69 -0.35
N GLY A 178 1.64 3.63 -0.65
CA GLY A 178 0.71 3.00 0.29
C GLY A 178 -0.49 2.34 -0.37
N LEU A 179 -1.54 2.11 0.42
CA LEU A 179 -2.78 1.48 -0.02
C LEU A 179 -3.66 2.50 -0.77
N PHE A 180 -3.98 2.19 -2.02
CA PHE A 180 -4.91 2.97 -2.83
C PHE A 180 -6.18 2.14 -3.08
N PHE A 181 -7.32 2.71 -2.72
CA PHE A 181 -8.61 2.03 -2.69
C PHE A 181 -9.61 2.79 -3.56
N VAL A 182 -10.39 2.05 -4.34
CA VAL A 182 -11.47 2.53 -5.20
C VAL A 182 -12.72 1.75 -4.85
N ALA A 183 -13.83 2.46 -4.70
CA ALA A 183 -15.13 1.81 -4.56
C ALA A 183 -16.22 2.59 -5.27
N ASP A 184 -17.23 1.85 -5.73
CA ASP A 184 -18.45 2.44 -6.25
C ASP A 184 -19.11 3.31 -5.17
N PHE A 185 -19.33 4.56 -5.50
CA PHE A 185 -20.19 5.45 -4.75
C PHE A 185 -21.58 5.43 -5.37
N ASN A 186 -22.62 5.19 -4.57
CA ASN A 186 -23.99 5.08 -5.07
C ASN A 186 -24.62 6.42 -5.44
N LYS A 187 -23.87 7.32 -6.07
CA LYS A 187 -24.34 8.62 -6.55
C LYS A 187 -23.41 9.06 -7.68
N GLN A 188 -24.00 9.61 -8.74
CA GLN A 188 -23.22 10.31 -9.75
C GLN A 188 -22.84 11.69 -9.21
N ILE A 189 -21.55 11.93 -9.08
CA ILE A 189 -20.96 13.18 -8.61
C ILE A 189 -20.58 13.98 -9.87
N LYS A 190 -21.09 15.20 -9.97
CA LYS A 190 -20.86 16.07 -11.12
C LYS A 190 -19.47 16.73 -11.05
N GLY A 191 -19.08 17.17 -9.85
CA GLY A 191 -17.77 17.73 -9.58
C GLY A 191 -16.81 16.74 -8.93
N THR A 192 -15.80 17.30 -8.28
CA THR A 192 -14.85 16.58 -7.43
C THR A 192 -14.95 17.16 -6.02
N THR A 193 -15.01 16.29 -5.01
CA THR A 193 -14.86 16.69 -3.60
C THR A 193 -13.69 15.92 -3.00
N VAL A 194 -12.66 16.62 -2.55
CA VAL A 194 -11.42 16.06 -2.00
C VAL A 194 -11.32 16.39 -0.52
N VAL A 195 -11.14 15.37 0.31
CA VAL A 195 -10.91 15.47 1.75
C VAL A 195 -9.44 15.14 2.02
N LEU A 196 -8.70 16.11 2.54
CA LEU A 196 -7.28 15.98 2.85
C LEU A 196 -7.06 16.07 4.36
N PRO A 197 -6.07 15.35 4.93
CA PRO A 197 -5.66 15.59 6.30
C PRO A 197 -5.28 17.06 6.49
N ASP A 198 -5.93 17.72 7.44
CA ASP A 198 -5.47 18.96 8.01
C ASP A 198 -4.27 18.62 8.90
N VAL A 199 -3.09 18.79 8.34
CA VAL A 199 -1.82 18.66 9.04
C VAL A 199 -1.33 20.09 9.25
N ALA A 200 -1.83 20.72 10.31
CA ALA A 200 -1.44 22.03 10.83
C ALA A 200 -0.61 22.88 9.86
N GLU A 201 -1.26 23.87 9.23
CA GLU A 201 -0.65 24.97 8.47
C GLU A 201 0.64 25.54 9.10
N ARG A 202 0.81 25.39 10.42
CA ARG A 202 1.93 25.93 11.19
C ARG A 202 3.31 25.32 10.95
N LEU A 203 3.46 24.18 10.27
CA LEU A 203 4.79 23.57 10.11
C LEU A 203 5.32 23.52 8.66
N PHE A 204 4.52 23.24 7.62
CA PHE A 204 5.11 22.93 6.29
C PHE A 204 4.26 23.19 5.02
N GLY A 205 3.29 24.12 4.99
CA GLY A 205 2.72 24.66 3.74
C GLY A 205 2.16 23.66 2.68
N GLY A 206 1.93 22.40 3.04
CA GLY A 206 1.62 21.31 2.10
C GLY A 206 0.22 21.43 1.47
N VAL A 207 -0.75 21.91 2.26
CA VAL A 207 -2.12 22.18 1.80
C VAL A 207 -2.15 23.41 0.86
N GLY A 208 -1.43 24.48 1.22
CA GLY A 208 -1.24 25.63 0.33
C GLY A 208 -0.52 25.28 -0.98
N LYS A 209 0.50 24.42 -0.93
CA LYS A 209 1.17 23.89 -2.14
C LYS A 209 0.23 22.99 -2.96
N PHE A 210 -0.61 22.19 -2.31
CA PHE A 210 -1.67 21.44 -3.00
C PHE A 210 -2.58 22.41 -3.76
N PHE A 211 -3.15 23.40 -3.08
CA PHE A 211 -4.03 24.41 -3.70
C PHE A 211 -3.36 25.17 -4.87
N GLN A 212 -2.12 25.64 -4.70
CA GLN A 212 -1.38 26.29 -5.79
C GLN A 212 -1.14 25.36 -6.97
N ASN A 213 -0.84 24.08 -6.74
CA ASN A 213 -0.55 23.13 -7.80
C ASN A 213 -1.81 22.64 -8.53
N ILE A 214 -2.95 22.51 -7.84
CA ILE A 214 -4.20 22.10 -8.49
C ILE A 214 -4.69 23.23 -9.44
N GLN A 215 -4.55 24.50 -9.03
CA GLN A 215 -4.81 25.67 -9.87
C GLN A 215 -3.92 25.71 -11.11
N LYS A 216 -2.64 25.38 -10.98
CA LYS A 216 -1.70 25.29 -12.12
C LYS A 216 -2.08 24.22 -13.16
N ILE A 217 -2.85 23.21 -12.76
CA ILE A 217 -3.31 22.12 -13.64
C ILE A 217 -4.73 22.42 -14.18
N GLY A 218 -5.21 23.66 -14.03
CA GLY A 218 -6.51 24.11 -14.54
C GLY A 218 -7.71 23.61 -13.73
N ARG A 219 -7.48 23.13 -12.50
CA ARG A 219 -8.54 22.79 -11.55
C ARG A 219 -8.63 23.92 -10.51
N HIS A 220 -9.81 24.48 -10.33
CA HIS A 220 -10.05 25.57 -9.37
C HIS A 220 -10.98 25.12 -8.22
N PRO A 221 -10.66 24.04 -7.49
CA PRO A 221 -11.52 23.62 -6.40
C PRO A 221 -11.43 24.64 -5.27
N GLU A 222 -12.58 25.03 -4.75
CA GLU A 222 -12.72 25.99 -3.67
C GLU A 222 -12.62 25.29 -2.31
N LEU A 223 -12.20 26.03 -1.29
CA LEU A 223 -12.25 25.56 0.09
C LEU A 223 -13.71 25.41 0.52
N ILE A 224 -14.11 24.21 0.92
CA ILE A 224 -15.47 23.90 1.40
C ILE A 224 -15.49 24.04 2.91
N THR A 225 -16.28 24.97 3.43
CA THR A 225 -16.49 25.15 4.87
C THR A 225 -17.64 24.27 5.35
N LEU A 226 -17.39 23.49 6.41
CA LEU A 226 -18.33 22.52 6.96
C LEU A 226 -18.64 22.85 8.42
N GLU A 227 -19.89 22.73 8.83
CA GLU A 227 -20.31 23.02 10.21
C GLU A 227 -20.05 21.85 11.18
N ASP A 228 -18.87 21.21 11.08
CA ASP A 228 -18.45 20.10 11.94
C ASP A 228 -17.04 20.36 12.50
N PRO A 229 -16.95 20.97 13.70
CA PRO A 229 -15.67 21.31 14.32
C PRO A 229 -14.77 20.09 14.60
N VAL A 230 -15.36 18.91 14.79
CA VAL A 230 -14.61 17.69 15.06
C VAL A 230 -13.96 17.19 13.77
N PHE A 231 -14.69 17.25 12.65
CA PHE A 231 -14.16 16.92 11.34
C PHE A 231 -13.09 17.91 10.89
N GLU A 232 -13.34 19.22 11.02
CA GLU A 232 -12.40 20.28 10.61
C GLU A 232 -11.08 20.23 11.40
N LYS A 233 -11.08 19.75 12.66
CA LYS A 233 -9.85 19.49 13.42
C LYS A 233 -8.89 18.53 12.72
N TYR A 234 -9.43 17.62 11.92
CA TYR A 234 -8.66 16.58 11.26
C TYR A 234 -8.53 16.82 9.77
N PHE A 235 -9.50 17.42 9.11
CA PHE A 235 -9.57 17.43 7.66
C PHE A 235 -9.91 18.80 7.09
N VAL A 236 -9.35 19.07 5.91
CA VAL A 236 -9.71 20.19 5.05
C VAL A 236 -10.37 19.65 3.79
N VAL A 237 -11.36 20.36 3.26
CA VAL A 237 -12.13 19.92 2.10
C VAL A 237 -12.00 20.92 0.96
N TYR A 238 -11.74 20.40 -0.23
CA TYR A 238 -11.74 21.15 -1.46
C TYR A 238 -12.77 20.56 -2.42
N GLY A 239 -13.45 21.39 -3.19
CA GLY A 239 -14.34 20.87 -4.22
C GLY A 239 -14.81 21.91 -5.22
N ASP A 240 -15.43 21.42 -6.29
CA ASP A 240 -15.92 22.29 -7.37
C ASP A 240 -17.29 22.92 -7.05
N ASP A 241 -18.04 22.37 -6.09
CA ASP A 241 -19.37 22.83 -5.69
C ASP A 241 -19.62 22.64 -4.18
N GLN A 242 -19.90 23.75 -3.49
CA GLN A 242 -20.19 23.81 -2.05
C GLN A 242 -21.41 22.98 -1.62
N ASN A 243 -22.46 22.97 -2.44
CA ASN A 243 -23.69 22.26 -2.13
C ASN A 243 -23.50 20.75 -2.36
N GLU A 244 -22.90 20.35 -3.49
CA GLU A 244 -22.62 18.95 -3.79
C GLU A 244 -21.71 18.33 -2.72
N ALA A 245 -20.67 19.06 -2.29
CA ALA A 245 -19.78 18.62 -1.23
C ALA A 245 -20.52 18.37 0.10
N ARG A 246 -21.44 19.26 0.51
CA ARG A 246 -22.27 19.06 1.73
C ARG A 246 -23.24 17.89 1.60
N TYR A 247 -23.76 17.63 0.40
CA TYR A 247 -24.60 16.45 0.15
C TYR A 247 -23.81 15.13 0.19
N ILE A 248 -22.53 15.15 -0.16
CA ILE A 248 -21.65 13.97 -0.06
C ILE A 248 -21.22 13.78 1.40
N LEU A 249 -20.65 14.83 1.99
CA LEU A 249 -20.11 14.84 3.35
C LEU A 249 -21.21 15.12 4.38
N THR A 250 -22.20 14.23 4.40
CA THR A 250 -23.23 14.24 5.45
C THR A 250 -22.60 14.14 6.84
N PRO A 251 -23.25 14.66 7.91
CA PRO A 251 -22.74 14.56 9.28
C PRO A 251 -22.33 13.13 9.68
N ASN A 252 -23.12 12.13 9.27
CA ASN A 252 -22.81 10.74 9.54
C ASN A 252 -21.54 10.25 8.81
N LEU A 253 -21.32 10.65 7.56
CA LEU A 253 -20.12 10.28 6.81
C LEU A 253 -18.87 10.96 7.40
N MET A 254 -18.98 12.23 7.80
CA MET A 254 -17.90 12.96 8.48
C MET A 254 -17.50 12.29 9.80
N GLU A 255 -18.47 11.95 10.65
CA GLU A 255 -18.25 11.24 11.91
C GLU A 255 -17.53 9.89 11.68
N ARG A 256 -17.91 9.17 10.63
CA ARG A 256 -17.29 7.90 10.24
C ARG A 256 -15.86 8.06 9.75
N ILE A 257 -15.58 9.06 8.92
CA ILE A 257 -14.22 9.39 8.47
C ILE A 257 -13.33 9.75 9.66
N VAL A 258 -13.85 10.56 10.60
CA VAL A 258 -13.14 10.91 11.84
C VAL A 258 -12.87 9.66 12.68
N SER A 259 -13.88 8.81 12.88
CA SER A 259 -13.77 7.58 13.67
C SER A 259 -12.71 6.63 13.08
N PHE A 260 -12.70 6.47 11.76
CA PHE A 260 -11.69 5.68 11.05
C PHE A 260 -10.28 6.25 11.28
N ARG A 261 -10.10 7.57 11.17
CA ARG A 261 -8.82 8.22 11.45
C ARG A 261 -8.37 8.04 12.90
N GLN A 262 -9.26 8.27 13.86
CA GLN A 262 -8.92 8.17 15.29
C GLN A 262 -8.51 6.74 15.67
N ARG A 263 -9.20 5.74 15.11
CA ARG A 263 -8.92 4.33 15.36
C ARG A 263 -7.62 3.85 14.71
N THR A 264 -7.32 4.31 13.51
CA THR A 264 -6.16 3.84 12.73
C THR A 264 -4.91 4.70 12.92
N GLY A 265 -5.07 5.96 13.34
CA GLY A 265 -4.01 6.97 13.36
C GLY A 265 -3.54 7.41 11.98
N GLN A 266 -4.16 6.91 10.90
CA GLN A 266 -3.68 7.09 9.54
C GLN A 266 -4.07 8.44 8.95
N LYS A 267 -3.17 9.00 8.13
CA LYS A 267 -3.39 10.25 7.38
C LYS A 267 -4.09 9.96 6.05
N LEU A 268 -5.31 9.44 6.10
CA LEU A 268 -6.07 9.11 4.89
C LEU A 268 -6.47 10.35 4.09
N ARG A 269 -6.46 10.24 2.77
CA ARG A 269 -7.07 11.21 1.85
C ARG A 269 -8.27 10.55 1.18
N LEU A 270 -9.36 11.29 0.98
CA LEU A 270 -10.52 10.80 0.22
C LEU A 270 -10.81 11.72 -0.96
N SER A 271 -11.33 11.14 -2.03
CA SER A 271 -11.90 11.90 -3.13
C SER A 271 -13.17 11.24 -3.63
N PHE A 272 -14.17 12.07 -3.91
CA PHE A 272 -15.44 11.70 -4.47
C PHE A 272 -15.49 12.32 -5.86
N CYS A 273 -15.47 11.48 -6.91
CA CYS A 273 -15.44 11.94 -8.31
C CYS A 273 -16.11 10.91 -9.23
N GLY A 274 -16.98 11.39 -10.11
CA GLY A 274 -17.76 10.52 -11.00
C GLY A 274 -18.68 9.59 -10.22
N GLU A 275 -18.52 8.28 -10.39
CA GLU A 275 -19.29 7.27 -9.64
C GLU A 275 -18.47 6.58 -8.55
N ASN A 276 -17.31 7.11 -8.19
CA ASN A 276 -16.37 6.44 -7.31
C ASN A 276 -16.00 7.29 -6.09
N VAL A 277 -15.73 6.60 -4.99
CA VAL A 277 -14.93 7.12 -3.88
C VAL A 277 -13.52 6.50 -3.97
N TYR A 278 -12.52 7.35 -3.83
CA TYR A 278 -11.11 6.98 -3.80
C TYR A 278 -10.57 7.25 -2.40
N VAL A 279 -9.79 6.32 -1.86
CA VAL A 279 -9.14 6.47 -0.56
C VAL A 279 -7.66 6.14 -0.69
N ALA A 280 -6.80 7.05 -0.23
CA ALA A 280 -5.35 6.84 -0.20
C ALA A 280 -4.87 6.84 1.25
N ILE A 281 -4.26 5.73 1.67
CA ILE A 281 -3.70 5.54 3.02
C ILE A 281 -2.19 5.36 2.87
N PRO A 282 -1.37 6.36 3.25
CA PRO A 282 0.08 6.25 3.18
C PRO A 282 0.58 5.08 4.03
N SER A 283 1.55 4.33 3.52
CA SER A 283 2.23 3.25 4.24
C SER A 283 3.72 3.24 3.89
N ASP A 284 4.56 2.96 4.88
CA ASP A 284 6.00 2.80 4.73
C ASP A 284 6.43 1.33 4.56
N HIS A 285 5.52 0.38 4.79
CA HIS A 285 5.77 -1.04 4.65
C HIS A 285 4.98 -1.65 3.50
N ASP A 286 5.58 -2.67 2.89
CA ASP A 286 4.98 -3.43 1.80
C ASP A 286 3.93 -4.40 2.37
N MET A 287 2.72 -4.37 1.84
CA MET A 287 1.63 -5.24 2.27
C MET A 287 1.90 -6.68 1.80
N PHE A 288 1.45 -7.67 2.57
CA PHE A 288 1.46 -9.07 2.14
C PHE A 288 2.83 -9.70 1.78
N GLU A 289 3.95 -9.09 2.20
CA GLU A 289 5.29 -9.58 1.86
C GLU A 289 5.78 -10.76 2.71
N ALA A 290 6.10 -11.88 2.05
CA ALA A 290 6.60 -13.10 2.70
C ALA A 290 8.06 -12.97 3.16
N ARG A 291 8.34 -13.34 4.42
CA ARG A 291 9.68 -13.25 5.03
C ARG A 291 10.32 -14.63 5.12
N VAL A 292 11.43 -14.85 4.41
CA VAL A 292 12.14 -16.15 4.37
C VAL A 292 12.87 -16.44 5.69
N PHE A 293 13.48 -15.41 6.29
CA PHE A 293 14.26 -15.53 7.52
C PHE A 293 13.42 -15.42 8.81
N ARG A 294 12.11 -15.18 8.71
CA ARG A 294 11.19 -15.17 9.87
C ARG A 294 10.22 -16.33 9.75
N THR A 295 9.90 -16.97 10.86
CA THR A 295 8.93 -18.06 10.87
C THR A 295 7.52 -17.55 10.59
N LEU A 296 6.73 -18.32 9.84
CA LEU A 296 5.30 -18.06 9.63
C LEU A 296 4.48 -18.32 10.91
N TRP A 297 5.08 -18.96 11.93
CA TRP A 297 4.46 -19.17 13.25
C TRP A 297 4.42 -17.92 14.11
N SER A 298 5.12 -16.85 13.72
CA SER A 298 4.97 -15.60 14.46
C SER A 298 3.54 -15.11 14.22
N LYS A 299 2.71 -15.14 15.27
CA LYS A 299 1.33 -14.61 15.25
C LYS A 299 1.29 -13.19 14.64
N THR A 300 2.39 -12.45 14.73
CA THR A 300 2.56 -11.11 14.19
C THR A 300 2.48 -10.98 12.67
N LEU A 301 2.97 -11.94 11.87
CA LEU A 301 2.98 -11.78 10.40
C LEU A 301 1.59 -12.00 9.78
N ILE A 302 0.91 -13.07 10.19
CA ILE A 302 -0.45 -13.32 9.70
C ILE A 302 -1.42 -12.31 10.29
N LYS A 303 -1.20 -11.89 11.54
CA LYS A 303 -1.96 -10.78 12.12
C LYS A 303 -1.77 -9.49 11.32
N SER A 304 -0.56 -9.13 10.87
CA SER A 304 -0.40 -7.91 10.07
C SER A 304 -1.18 -7.98 8.77
N TYR A 305 -1.17 -9.11 8.05
CA TYR A 305 -1.97 -9.26 6.83
C TYR A 305 -3.48 -9.19 7.08
N VAL A 306 -3.93 -9.74 8.20
CA VAL A 306 -5.33 -9.63 8.62
C VAL A 306 -5.68 -8.19 8.99
N ASP A 307 -4.80 -7.48 9.70
CA ASP A 307 -4.99 -6.08 10.06
C ASP A 307 -5.03 -5.19 8.79
N ASP A 308 -4.16 -5.47 7.82
CA ASP A 308 -4.07 -4.82 6.51
C ASP A 308 -5.39 -4.98 5.72
N MET A 309 -5.89 -6.23 5.62
CA MET A 309 -7.18 -6.52 4.98
C MET A 309 -8.35 -5.91 5.74
N ALA A 310 -8.36 -5.96 7.07
CA ALA A 310 -9.38 -5.35 7.90
C ALA A 310 -9.39 -3.82 7.77
N MET A 311 -8.23 -3.19 7.57
CA MET A 311 -8.13 -1.77 7.29
C MET A 311 -8.75 -1.44 5.93
N ALA A 312 -8.42 -2.21 4.88
CA ALA A 312 -8.97 -2.01 3.54
C ALA A 312 -10.49 -2.22 3.50
N ILE A 313 -10.98 -3.32 4.07
CA ILE A 313 -12.42 -3.63 4.11
C ILE A 313 -13.18 -2.70 5.03
N GLY A 314 -12.55 -2.28 6.14
CA GLY A 314 -13.10 -1.27 7.04
C GLY A 314 -13.46 0.02 6.33
N VAL A 315 -12.81 0.39 5.22
CA VAL A 315 -13.23 1.54 4.39
C VAL A 315 -14.68 1.39 3.91
N VAL A 316 -15.09 0.20 3.48
CA VAL A 316 -16.45 -0.03 2.96
C VAL A 316 -17.49 0.05 4.07
N GLU A 317 -17.21 -0.58 5.20
CA GLU A 317 -18.11 -0.64 6.36
C GLU A 317 -18.22 0.73 7.05
N GLU A 318 -17.08 1.39 7.27
CA GLU A 318 -17.01 2.65 7.98
C GLU A 318 -17.59 3.77 7.12
N LEU A 319 -17.30 3.82 5.82
CA LEU A 319 -17.93 4.81 4.92
C LEU A 319 -19.36 4.42 4.52
N ASN A 320 -19.86 3.27 4.97
CA ASN A 320 -21.22 2.77 4.73
C ASN A 320 -21.61 2.74 3.25
N LEU A 321 -20.68 2.33 2.37
CA LEU A 321 -20.86 2.39 0.92
C LEU A 321 -21.97 1.47 0.42
N ASN A 322 -22.32 0.45 1.20
CA ASN A 322 -23.43 -0.46 0.91
C ASN A 322 -24.82 0.17 1.09
N ARG A 323 -24.92 1.33 1.74
CA ARG A 323 -26.19 2.04 1.90
C ARG A 323 -26.59 2.67 0.57
N ARG A 324 -27.52 2.03 -0.12
CA ARG A 324 -28.08 2.52 -1.38
C ARG A 324 -29.21 3.52 -1.09
N VAL A 325 -28.85 4.79 -0.81
CA VAL A 325 -29.83 5.87 -0.57
C VAL A 325 -30.39 6.45 -1.88
N TRP A 326 -29.75 6.16 -3.00
CA TRP A 326 -30.06 6.76 -4.30
C TRP A 326 -30.29 5.67 -5.35
N THR A 327 -31.30 5.82 -6.19
CA THR A 327 -31.49 4.99 -7.40
C THR A 327 -30.61 5.54 -8.51
N LYS A 328 -29.73 4.70 -9.08
CA LYS A 328 -29.05 5.03 -10.34
C LYS A 328 -30.12 5.02 -11.46
N PRO A 329 -30.15 6.01 -12.35
CA PRO A 329 -31.08 6.05 -13.48
C PRO A 329 -30.87 4.87 -14.44
#